data_AF-A0AAU3QVM8-F1
#
_entry.id   AF-A0AAU3QVM8-F1
#
_cell.length_a   1.000
_cell.length_b   1.000
_cell.length_c   1.000
_cell.angle_alpha   90.00
_cell.angle_beta   90.00
_cell.angle_gamma   90.00
#
_symmetry.space_group_name_H-M   'P 1'
#
loop_
_entity.id
_entity.type
_entity.pdbx_description
1 polymer ?
#
loop_
_entity_poly.entity_id
_entity_poly.type
_entity_poly.pdbx_seq_one_letter_code
_entity_poly.pdbx_strand_id
1 'polypeptide(L)'
;MSTTRHLVNRQRRLATVAAERAAAPARGTAAPDTALDGPPPDPSAKDTGTDDEATQDEGGDDAAPAAAPEKKKPKGERPSRLRVRLPAVLCALTVLLGAFAAWAFASAGSLRDDPSRQNTALTDIGRTSEVKGQIADAVGAVFSYDYASPEKSEQAAGTHLVGKAVQQHKDMLAQVRAQGQKQKLVLTTTVTDSGVELLDGDRARLLIFADQSNTRTGKSDETTYAAAMFAVDAVRRGDTWRISAIDTFTR
;
A
#
# COMPACT_ATOMS: atom_id res chain seq x y z
N MET A 1 -16.46 -38.09 -0.91
CA MET A 1 -15.45 -37.83 -1.97
C MET A 1 -14.32 -37.03 -1.34
N SER A 2 -13.15 -37.63 -1.19
CA SER A 2 -12.00 -37.02 -0.50
C SER A 2 -11.37 -35.98 -1.42
N THR A 3 -11.45 -34.70 -1.05
CA THR A 3 -11.01 -33.58 -1.89
C THR A 3 -9.48 -33.52 -1.93
N THR A 4 -8.94 -33.18 -3.10
CA THR A 4 -7.51 -33.05 -3.42
C THR A 4 -6.68 -32.29 -2.35
N ARG A 5 -7.30 -31.38 -1.59
CA ARG A 5 -6.70 -30.68 -0.44
C ARG A 5 -6.22 -31.61 0.68
N HIS A 6 -6.92 -32.70 0.96
CA HIS A 6 -6.54 -33.64 2.02
C HIS A 6 -5.30 -34.47 1.65
N LEU A 7 -5.12 -34.76 0.36
CA LEU A 7 -3.94 -35.50 -0.12
C LEU A 7 -2.68 -34.64 -0.06
N VAL A 8 -2.78 -33.37 -0.46
CA VAL A 8 -1.66 -32.42 -0.41
C VAL A 8 -1.24 -32.14 1.03
N ASN A 9 -2.19 -31.89 1.94
CA ASN A 9 -1.88 -31.68 3.36
C ASN A 9 -1.30 -32.94 4.02
N ARG A 10 -1.76 -34.13 3.61
CA ARG A 10 -1.20 -35.40 4.10
C ARG A 10 0.22 -35.61 3.59
N GLN A 11 0.50 -35.34 2.32
CA GLN A 11 1.85 -35.42 1.77
C GLN A 11 2.79 -34.43 2.44
N ARG A 12 2.33 -33.20 2.74
CA ARG A 12 3.11 -32.20 3.47
C ARG A 12 3.49 -32.70 4.86
N ARG A 13 2.53 -33.23 5.64
CA ARG A 13 2.80 -33.83 6.96
C ARG A 13 3.77 -35.01 6.89
N LEU A 14 3.65 -35.86 5.87
CA LEU A 14 4.54 -37.01 5.71
C LEU A 14 5.96 -36.56 5.34
N ALA A 15 6.13 -35.50 4.55
CA ALA A 15 7.43 -34.94 4.20
C ALA A 15 8.11 -34.29 5.42
N THR A 16 7.36 -33.56 6.28
CA THR A 16 7.93 -32.99 7.51
C THR A 16 8.37 -34.08 8.48
N VAL A 17 7.54 -35.11 8.69
CA VAL A 17 7.88 -36.24 9.57
C VAL A 17 9.06 -37.05 9.03
N ALA A 18 9.17 -37.20 7.70
CA ALA A 18 10.32 -37.87 7.08
C ALA A 18 11.62 -37.05 7.24
N ALA A 19 11.56 -35.72 7.10
CA ALA A 19 12.69 -34.84 7.32
C ALA A 19 13.14 -34.81 8.79
N GLU A 20 12.19 -34.79 9.72
CA GLU A 20 12.44 -34.83 11.16
C GLU A 20 13.04 -36.18 11.60
N ARG A 21 12.57 -37.29 11.02
CA ARG A 21 13.11 -38.63 11.26
C ARG A 21 14.49 -38.85 10.63
N ALA A 22 14.80 -38.14 9.54
CA ALA A 22 16.13 -38.15 8.93
C ALA A 22 17.12 -37.23 9.68
N ALA A 23 16.63 -36.21 10.39
CA ALA A 23 17.44 -35.24 11.13
C ALA A 23 17.67 -35.61 12.61
N ALA A 24 16.98 -36.62 13.16
CA ALA A 24 17.12 -36.99 14.57
C ALA A 24 18.33 -37.93 14.81
N PRO A 25 19.35 -37.52 15.61
CA PRO A 25 20.35 -38.44 16.11
C PRO A 25 19.78 -39.32 17.24
N ALA A 26 20.21 -40.58 17.30
CA ALA A 26 19.84 -41.51 18.36
C ALA A 26 20.51 -41.14 19.70
N ARG A 27 19.69 -40.81 20.71
CA ARG A 27 19.89 -40.84 22.18
C ARG A 27 18.99 -39.73 22.77
N GLY A 28 18.32 -39.83 23.91
CA GLY A 28 18.32 -40.74 25.03
C GLY A 28 17.48 -40.06 26.11
N THR A 29 16.81 -40.84 26.92
CA THR A 29 15.84 -40.47 27.97
C THR A 29 16.36 -39.40 28.95
N ALA A 30 15.59 -38.33 29.20
CA ALA A 30 15.57 -37.60 30.47
C ALA A 30 14.33 -36.67 30.57
N ALA A 31 13.72 -36.66 31.75
CA ALA A 31 12.47 -35.98 32.14
C ALA A 31 12.69 -34.49 32.52
N PRO A 32 11.61 -33.71 32.79
CA PRO A 32 11.61 -32.24 32.78
C PRO A 32 11.72 -31.64 34.19
N ASP A 33 12.18 -30.39 34.30
CA ASP A 33 12.01 -29.60 35.54
C ASP A 33 11.81 -28.09 35.31
N THR A 34 10.70 -27.65 35.90
CA THR A 34 10.41 -26.39 36.63
C THR A 34 10.08 -25.07 35.91
N ALA A 35 8.90 -24.58 36.33
CA ALA A 35 8.23 -23.31 36.13
C ALA A 35 8.98 -22.07 36.65
N LEU A 36 8.49 -20.87 36.31
CA LEU A 36 7.90 -19.92 37.27
C LEU A 36 7.17 -18.79 36.54
N ASP A 37 6.07 -18.37 37.15
CA ASP A 37 4.98 -17.53 36.68
C ASP A 37 4.83 -16.34 37.67
N GLY A 38 4.37 -15.18 37.19
CA GLY A 38 3.72 -14.14 38.02
C GLY A 38 4.35 -12.72 38.13
N PRO A 39 3.51 -11.67 38.41
CA PRO A 39 3.69 -10.27 37.97
C PRO A 39 3.72 -9.22 39.14
N PRO A 40 3.21 -7.98 38.97
CA PRO A 40 3.85 -6.63 38.97
C PRO A 40 3.88 -5.94 40.37
N PRO A 41 4.26 -4.62 40.56
CA PRO A 41 3.32 -3.49 40.40
C PRO A 41 3.92 -2.06 40.17
N ASP A 42 3.03 -1.10 39.87
CA ASP A 42 3.15 0.37 40.04
C ASP A 42 2.65 0.72 41.47
N PRO A 43 3.05 1.81 42.20
CA PRO A 43 2.37 3.10 42.01
C PRO A 43 3.09 4.41 42.49
N SER A 44 2.55 5.55 42.04
CA SER A 44 2.33 6.84 42.75
C SER A 44 3.48 7.65 43.40
N ALA A 45 3.57 8.95 43.05
CA ALA A 45 3.49 10.06 44.02
C ALA A 45 3.37 11.44 43.36
N LYS A 46 2.43 12.24 43.88
CA LYS A 46 2.27 13.71 43.76
C LYS A 46 3.23 14.43 44.70
N ASP A 47 3.57 15.68 44.36
CA ASP A 47 3.68 16.90 45.22
C ASP A 47 4.57 17.94 44.52
N THR A 48 4.49 19.27 44.66
CA THR A 48 3.49 20.31 44.99
C THR A 48 4.21 21.66 44.81
N GLY A 49 3.44 22.74 44.58
CA GLY A 49 3.79 24.12 44.96
C GLY A 49 4.51 24.97 43.90
N THR A 50 4.30 26.28 43.77
CA THR A 50 3.51 27.27 44.52
C THR A 50 3.48 28.57 43.68
N ASP A 51 2.32 29.22 43.64
CA ASP A 51 1.93 30.65 43.54
C ASP A 51 2.85 31.70 42.87
N ASP A 52 2.25 32.55 42.01
CA ASP A 52 2.14 34.00 42.31
C ASP A 52 1.11 34.70 41.39
N GLU A 53 0.24 35.50 42.01
CA GLU A 53 -0.87 36.25 41.42
C GLU A 53 -0.67 37.76 41.66
N ALA A 54 -1.31 38.56 40.78
CA ALA A 54 -1.65 39.99 40.90
C ALA A 54 -0.51 41.01 40.65
N THR A 55 -0.73 42.08 39.88
CA THR A 55 -1.69 43.14 40.22
C THR A 55 -2.00 44.06 39.03
N GLN A 56 -3.26 44.50 38.94
CA GLN A 56 -3.83 45.57 38.11
C GLN A 56 -3.90 46.88 38.90
N ASP A 57 -3.84 48.03 38.22
CA ASP A 57 -4.71 49.22 38.42
C ASP A 57 -4.32 50.27 37.36
N GLU A 58 -5.19 50.68 36.44
CA GLU A 58 -6.29 51.67 36.54
C GLU A 58 -5.83 53.15 36.60
N GLY A 59 -6.44 53.96 35.74
CA GLY A 59 -6.26 55.41 35.66
C GLY A 59 -6.81 55.99 34.36
N GLY A 60 -8.13 56.24 34.33
CA GLY A 60 -8.84 56.90 33.22
C GLY A 60 -8.76 58.43 33.25
N ASP A 61 -9.17 59.07 32.14
CA ASP A 61 -10.31 60.00 32.10
C ASP A 61 -10.49 60.63 30.71
N ASP A 62 -11.75 60.71 30.28
CA ASP A 62 -12.27 61.44 29.12
C ASP A 62 -12.75 62.84 29.56
N ALA A 63 -12.32 63.92 28.89
CA ALA A 63 -13.10 65.16 28.75
C ALA A 63 -12.45 66.18 27.79
N ALA A 64 -13.22 66.65 26.81
CA ALA A 64 -12.99 67.91 26.09
C ALA A 64 -14.07 68.94 26.52
N PRO A 65 -13.87 70.28 26.39
CA PRO A 65 -14.23 70.90 25.11
C PRO A 65 -13.49 72.22 24.70
N ALA A 66 -13.62 72.51 23.40
CA ALA A 66 -13.77 73.82 22.72
C ALA A 66 -12.72 74.96 22.83
N ALA A 67 -12.09 75.30 21.69
CA ALA A 67 -12.13 76.65 21.06
C ALA A 67 -11.26 76.70 19.77
N ALA A 68 -11.83 77.23 18.67
CA ALA A 68 -11.13 77.64 17.44
C ALA A 68 -10.70 79.14 17.58
N PRO A 69 -9.81 79.77 16.74
CA PRO A 69 -9.79 79.67 15.27
C PRO A 69 -8.43 79.81 14.51
N GLU A 70 -8.50 79.46 13.22
CA GLU A 70 -7.80 80.02 12.05
C GLU A 70 -6.27 80.19 12.00
N LYS A 71 -5.63 79.53 11.02
CA LYS A 71 -5.06 80.22 9.82
C LYS A 71 -4.44 79.26 8.78
N LYS A 72 -4.97 79.39 7.55
CA LYS A 72 -4.32 79.32 6.23
C LYS A 72 -3.53 78.07 5.82
N LYS A 73 -4.10 77.33 4.86
CA LYS A 73 -3.38 76.45 3.91
C LYS A 73 -2.33 77.26 3.13
N PRO A 74 -1.28 76.61 2.59
CA PRO A 74 -1.44 76.18 1.20
C PRO A 74 -0.92 74.77 0.91
N LYS A 75 -1.69 74.11 0.03
CA LYS A 75 -1.25 73.31 -1.12
C LYS A 75 -0.16 72.26 -0.89
N GLY A 76 -0.62 71.01 -0.79
CA GLY A 76 0.17 69.82 -1.01
C GLY A 76 -0.76 68.67 -1.39
N GLU A 77 -1.33 68.74 -2.58
CA GLU A 77 -1.98 67.60 -3.22
C GLU A 77 -1.01 66.41 -3.24
N ARG A 78 -1.22 65.43 -2.38
CA ARG A 78 -0.73 64.07 -2.58
C ARG A 78 -1.91 63.16 -2.93
N PRO A 79 -2.46 63.23 -4.15
CA PRO A 79 -3.36 62.19 -4.58
C PRO A 79 -2.52 60.94 -4.92
N SER A 80 -3.15 59.78 -4.77
CA SER A 80 -2.80 58.63 -5.61
C SER A 80 -1.47 57.92 -5.34
N ARG A 81 -1.20 57.52 -4.09
CA ARG A 81 -0.37 56.32 -3.85
C ARG A 81 -1.11 55.26 -3.04
N LEU A 82 -1.98 55.66 -2.11
CA LEU A 82 -2.86 54.72 -1.39
C LEU A 82 -4.02 54.20 -2.27
N ARG A 83 -4.60 55.04 -3.14
CA ARG A 83 -5.76 54.64 -3.97
C ARG A 83 -5.42 53.64 -5.08
N VAL A 84 -4.16 53.56 -5.52
CA VAL A 84 -3.68 52.56 -6.49
C VAL A 84 -3.09 51.33 -5.79
N ARG A 85 -2.55 51.50 -4.58
CA ARG A 85 -2.06 50.37 -3.77
C ARG A 85 -3.18 49.51 -3.21
N LEU A 86 -4.31 50.10 -2.82
CA LEU A 86 -5.46 49.33 -2.33
C LEU A 86 -6.01 48.32 -3.35
N PRO A 87 -6.31 48.67 -4.62
CA PRO A 87 -6.74 47.69 -5.62
C PRO A 87 -5.64 46.70 -5.99
N ALA A 88 -4.36 47.11 -5.98
CA ALA A 88 -3.24 46.20 -6.21
C ALA A 88 -3.07 45.17 -5.08
N VAL A 89 -3.23 45.59 -3.83
CA VAL A 89 -3.22 44.71 -2.65
C VAL A 89 -4.43 43.78 -2.66
N LEU A 90 -5.62 44.29 -3.03
CA LEU A 90 -6.81 43.45 -3.20
C LEU A 90 -6.63 42.43 -4.32
N CYS A 91 -6.07 42.81 -5.47
CA CYS A 91 -5.74 41.87 -6.55
C CYS A 91 -4.76 40.79 -6.06
N ALA A 92 -3.67 41.20 -5.41
CA ALA A 92 -2.69 40.26 -4.86
C ALA A 92 -3.33 39.30 -3.84
N LEU A 93 -4.21 39.81 -2.97
CA LEU A 93 -4.94 39.00 -2.00
C LEU A 93 -5.89 38.01 -2.69
N THR A 94 -6.62 38.43 -3.72
CA THR A 94 -7.52 37.54 -4.48
C THR A 94 -6.77 36.45 -5.22
N VAL A 95 -5.61 36.76 -5.80
CA VAL A 95 -4.76 35.75 -6.46
C VAL A 95 -4.21 34.76 -5.43
N LEU A 96 -3.77 35.24 -4.27
CA LEU A 96 -3.25 34.39 -3.20
C LEU A 96 -4.35 33.49 -2.63
N LEU A 97 -5.53 34.04 -2.35
CA LEU A 97 -6.70 33.27 -1.92
C LEU A 97 -7.16 32.27 -2.97
N GLY A 98 -7.14 32.64 -4.26
CA GLY A 98 -7.47 31.75 -5.37
C GLY A 98 -6.47 30.60 -5.53
N ALA A 99 -5.17 30.89 -5.43
CA ALA A 99 -4.12 29.88 -5.45
C ALA A 99 -4.20 28.95 -4.24
N PHE A 100 -4.46 29.50 -3.04
CA PHE A 100 -4.68 28.71 -1.84
C PHE A 100 -5.94 27.87 -1.94
N ALA A 101 -7.04 28.39 -2.46
CA ALA A 101 -8.27 27.63 -2.67
C ALA A 101 -8.07 26.51 -3.69
N ALA A 102 -7.37 26.77 -4.80
CA ALA A 102 -7.03 25.75 -5.79
C ALA A 102 -6.11 24.67 -5.19
N TRP A 103 -5.10 25.08 -4.43
CA TRP A 103 -4.20 24.16 -3.73
C TRP A 103 -4.92 23.35 -2.65
N ALA A 104 -5.77 23.99 -1.84
CA ALA A 104 -6.56 23.35 -0.80
C ALA A 104 -7.62 22.44 -1.39
N PHE A 105 -8.21 22.76 -2.55
CA PHE A 105 -9.15 21.88 -3.25
C PHE A 105 -8.45 20.66 -3.86
N ALA A 106 -7.28 20.86 -4.50
CA ALA A 106 -6.45 19.77 -4.99
C ALA A 106 -5.96 18.87 -3.83
N SER A 107 -5.56 19.46 -2.71
CA SER A 107 -5.15 18.75 -1.51
C SER A 107 -6.35 18.05 -0.84
N ALA A 108 -7.52 18.69 -0.80
CA ALA A 108 -8.75 18.09 -0.26
C ALA A 108 -9.25 16.93 -1.12
N GLY A 109 -9.02 16.93 -2.44
CA GLY A 109 -9.24 15.76 -3.30
C GLY A 109 -8.45 14.55 -2.81
N SER A 110 -7.16 14.74 -2.52
CA SER A 110 -6.31 13.67 -1.95
C SER A 110 -6.71 13.21 -0.54
N LEU A 111 -7.44 14.05 0.23
CA LEU A 111 -7.99 13.68 1.55
C LEU A 111 -9.41 13.09 1.48
N ARG A 112 -10.17 13.30 0.39
CA ARG A 112 -11.50 12.69 0.17
C ARG A 112 -11.38 11.29 -0.43
N ASP A 113 -10.26 11.00 -1.07
CA ASP A 113 -9.78 9.66 -1.40
C ASP A 113 -9.22 8.95 -0.14
N ASP A 114 -9.89 9.04 1.00
CA ASP A 114 -9.57 8.15 2.13
C ASP A 114 -9.94 6.73 1.69
N PRO A 115 -8.95 5.85 1.42
CA PRO A 115 -9.20 4.53 0.86
C PRO A 115 -10.15 3.75 1.78
N SER A 116 -10.10 4.00 3.09
CA SER A 116 -10.88 3.31 4.10
C SER A 116 -12.39 3.52 3.97
N ARG A 117 -12.84 4.70 3.48
CA ARG A 117 -14.28 4.98 3.32
C ARG A 117 -14.86 4.42 2.02
N GLN A 118 -14.03 4.28 0.99
CA GLN A 118 -14.44 3.76 -0.33
C GLN A 118 -14.11 2.27 -0.48
N ASN A 119 -13.33 1.69 0.44
CA ASN A 119 -12.95 0.29 0.41
C ASN A 119 -14.16 -0.62 0.68
N THR A 120 -14.62 -1.26 -0.38
CA THR A 120 -15.72 -2.23 -0.35
C THR A 120 -15.23 -3.67 -0.19
N ALA A 121 -13.94 -3.91 0.05
CA ALA A 121 -13.37 -5.26 0.08
C ALA A 121 -14.06 -6.19 1.12
N LEU A 122 -14.50 -5.62 2.24
CA LEU A 122 -15.21 -6.37 3.29
C LEU A 122 -16.74 -6.32 3.19
N THR A 123 -17.30 -5.40 2.40
CA THR A 123 -18.76 -5.20 2.29
C THR A 123 -19.34 -5.79 1.01
N ASP A 124 -18.58 -5.84 -0.08
CA ASP A 124 -18.94 -6.50 -1.34
C ASP A 124 -18.19 -7.83 -1.47
N ILE A 125 -18.74 -8.86 -0.82
CA ILE A 125 -18.18 -10.23 -0.83
C ILE A 125 -18.16 -10.81 -2.25
N GLY A 126 -19.13 -10.42 -3.08
CA GLY A 126 -19.28 -10.89 -4.46
C GLY A 126 -18.12 -10.41 -5.33
N ARG A 127 -17.90 -9.09 -5.41
CA ARG A 127 -16.76 -8.53 -6.15
C ARG A 127 -15.42 -8.96 -5.56
N THR A 128 -15.30 -9.04 -4.24
CA THR A 128 -14.05 -9.51 -3.59
C THR A 128 -13.72 -10.93 -4.03
N SER A 129 -14.72 -11.81 -4.11
CA SER A 129 -14.52 -13.19 -4.56
C SER A 129 -14.22 -13.27 -6.07
N GLU A 130 -14.88 -12.44 -6.89
CA GLU A 130 -14.61 -12.30 -8.33
C GLU A 130 -13.16 -11.88 -8.59
N VAL A 131 -12.71 -10.79 -7.96
CA VAL A 131 -11.34 -10.29 -8.18
C VAL A 131 -10.29 -11.26 -7.65
N LYS A 132 -10.52 -11.90 -6.48
CA LYS A 132 -9.61 -12.92 -5.95
C LYS A 132 -9.42 -14.09 -6.92
N GLY A 133 -10.52 -14.61 -7.48
CA GLY A 133 -10.47 -15.73 -8.42
C GLY A 133 -9.77 -15.35 -9.72
N GLN A 134 -10.24 -14.29 -10.38
CA GLN A 134 -9.69 -13.88 -11.67
C GLN A 134 -8.20 -13.48 -11.58
N ILE A 135 -7.81 -12.80 -10.50
CA ILE A 135 -6.41 -12.41 -10.31
C ILE A 135 -5.53 -13.59 -9.92
N ALA A 136 -6.02 -14.55 -9.14
CA ALA A 136 -5.27 -15.77 -8.85
C ALA A 136 -4.96 -16.57 -10.13
N ASP A 137 -5.96 -16.73 -11.01
CA ASP A 137 -5.80 -17.39 -12.31
C ASP A 137 -4.84 -16.61 -13.22
N ALA A 138 -5.00 -15.28 -13.28
CA ALA A 138 -4.12 -14.40 -14.04
C ALA A 138 -2.66 -14.51 -13.57
N VAL A 139 -2.42 -14.48 -12.26
CA VAL A 139 -1.08 -14.64 -11.66
C VAL A 139 -0.47 -15.99 -12.04
N GLY A 140 -1.23 -17.08 -11.88
CA GLY A 140 -0.76 -18.42 -12.25
C GLY A 140 -0.38 -18.51 -13.72
N ALA A 141 -1.17 -17.91 -14.61
CA ALA A 141 -0.92 -17.90 -16.04
C ALA A 141 0.31 -17.05 -16.43
N VAL A 142 0.41 -15.82 -15.91
CA VAL A 142 1.48 -14.89 -16.32
C VAL A 142 2.83 -15.27 -15.73
N PHE A 143 2.89 -15.78 -14.50
CA PHE A 143 4.15 -16.16 -13.86
C PHE A 143 4.55 -17.62 -14.10
N SER A 144 3.87 -18.32 -15.01
CA SER A 144 4.28 -19.65 -15.49
C SER A 144 4.94 -19.57 -16.86
N TYR A 145 5.92 -20.44 -17.10
CA TYR A 145 6.68 -20.52 -18.34
C TYR A 145 7.00 -21.98 -18.67
N ASP A 146 6.85 -22.34 -19.94
CA ASP A 146 7.25 -23.64 -20.46
C ASP A 146 8.10 -23.44 -21.72
N TYR A 147 9.31 -24.01 -21.72
CA TYR A 147 10.21 -23.96 -22.88
C TYR A 147 9.60 -24.58 -24.15
N ALA A 148 8.68 -25.53 -24.01
CA ALA A 148 8.01 -26.18 -25.14
C ALA A 148 6.88 -25.33 -25.73
N SER A 149 6.44 -24.27 -25.04
CA SER A 149 5.32 -23.43 -25.46
C SER A 149 5.49 -21.97 -25.01
N PRO A 150 6.55 -21.26 -25.43
CA PRO A 150 6.81 -19.88 -25.01
C PRO A 150 5.67 -18.93 -25.42
N GLU A 151 5.05 -19.17 -26.57
CA GLU A 151 3.90 -18.43 -27.11
C GLU A 151 2.73 -18.34 -26.11
N LYS A 152 2.48 -19.41 -25.34
CA LYS A 152 1.39 -19.42 -24.34
C LYS A 152 1.67 -18.44 -23.20
N SER A 153 2.93 -18.31 -22.79
CA SER A 153 3.34 -17.35 -21.75
C SER A 153 3.17 -15.91 -22.25
N GLU A 154 3.50 -15.64 -23.52
CA GLU A 154 3.31 -14.34 -24.13
C GLU A 154 1.82 -13.98 -24.31
N GLN A 155 1.00 -14.94 -24.73
CA GLN A 155 -0.44 -14.77 -24.83
C GLN A 155 -1.08 -14.51 -23.46
N ALA A 156 -0.66 -15.23 -22.42
CA ALA A 156 -1.13 -14.99 -21.05
C ALA A 156 -0.81 -13.56 -20.60
N ALA A 157 0.42 -13.09 -20.85
CA ALA A 157 0.82 -11.71 -20.55
C ALA A 157 -0.07 -10.70 -21.30
N GLY A 158 -0.32 -10.91 -22.60
CA GLY A 158 -1.17 -10.05 -23.42
C GLY A 158 -2.65 -10.05 -23.00
N THR A 159 -3.13 -11.13 -22.38
CA THR A 159 -4.52 -11.28 -21.92
C THR A 159 -4.74 -10.69 -20.54
N HIS A 160 -3.81 -10.92 -19.62
CA HIS A 160 -4.00 -10.62 -18.20
C HIS A 160 -3.32 -9.36 -17.71
N LEU A 161 -2.31 -8.84 -18.42
CA LEU A 161 -1.55 -7.66 -18.00
C LEU A 161 -1.96 -6.41 -18.77
N VAL A 162 -1.89 -5.26 -18.11
CA VAL A 162 -2.06 -3.92 -18.70
C VAL A 162 -1.11 -2.93 -18.05
N GLY A 163 -0.96 -1.75 -18.64
CA GLY A 163 -0.21 -0.65 -18.03
C GLY A 163 1.24 -1.03 -17.72
N LYS A 164 1.69 -0.74 -16.49
CA LYS A 164 3.07 -0.94 -16.05
C LYS A 164 3.43 -2.42 -15.89
N ALA A 165 2.45 -3.24 -15.50
CA ALA A 165 2.66 -4.67 -15.27
C ALA A 165 3.23 -5.40 -16.50
N VAL A 166 2.91 -4.95 -17.72
CA VAL A 166 3.44 -5.55 -18.96
C VAL A 166 4.96 -5.49 -18.99
N GLN A 167 5.55 -4.35 -18.66
CA GLN A 167 7.01 -4.20 -18.67
C GLN A 167 7.65 -4.87 -17.45
N GLN A 168 7.05 -4.69 -16.26
CA GLN A 168 7.55 -5.33 -15.03
C GLN A 168 7.64 -6.86 -15.18
N HIS A 169 6.60 -7.48 -15.75
CA HIS A 169 6.59 -8.91 -16.05
C HIS A 169 7.68 -9.31 -17.05
N LYS A 170 7.86 -8.53 -18.12
CA LYS A 170 8.91 -8.79 -19.12
C LYS A 170 10.28 -8.83 -18.46
N ASP A 171 10.57 -7.86 -17.60
CA ASP A 171 11.85 -7.73 -16.92
C ASP A 171 12.07 -8.87 -15.92
N MET A 172 11.05 -9.20 -15.11
CA MET A 172 11.11 -10.31 -14.14
C MET A 172 11.38 -11.66 -14.82
N LEU A 173 10.81 -11.90 -16.00
CA LEU A 173 10.98 -13.17 -16.72
C LEU A 173 12.15 -13.15 -17.72
N ALA A 174 12.89 -12.06 -17.85
CA ALA A 174 13.96 -11.93 -18.84
C ALA A 174 15.01 -13.06 -18.70
N GLN A 175 15.45 -13.34 -17.46
CA GLN A 175 16.40 -14.42 -17.19
C GLN A 175 15.81 -15.80 -17.46
N VAL A 176 14.54 -16.00 -17.10
CA VAL A 176 13.80 -17.26 -17.34
C VAL A 176 13.73 -17.54 -18.84
N ARG A 177 13.40 -16.55 -19.68
CA ARG A 177 13.37 -16.71 -21.13
C ARG A 177 14.77 -16.96 -21.72
N ALA A 178 15.78 -16.23 -21.26
CA ALA A 178 17.16 -16.37 -21.74
C ALA A 178 17.77 -17.76 -21.45
N GLN A 179 17.39 -18.37 -20.33
CA GLN A 179 17.85 -19.69 -19.90
C GLN A 179 16.89 -20.82 -20.29
N GLY A 180 15.62 -20.49 -20.56
CA GLY A 180 14.52 -21.43 -20.68
C GLY A 180 14.75 -22.50 -21.73
N GLN A 181 15.17 -22.11 -22.93
CA GLN A 181 15.49 -23.06 -24.01
C GLN A 181 16.76 -23.87 -23.74
N LYS A 182 17.81 -23.21 -23.21
CA LYS A 182 19.13 -23.85 -22.97
C LYS A 182 19.05 -24.95 -21.90
N GLN A 183 18.15 -24.77 -20.95
CA GLN A 183 18.02 -25.61 -19.77
C GLN A 183 16.76 -26.49 -19.81
N LYS A 184 15.89 -26.32 -20.81
CA LYS A 184 14.55 -26.92 -20.86
C LYS A 184 13.76 -26.66 -19.58
N LEU A 185 13.64 -25.38 -19.25
CA LEU A 185 13.06 -24.89 -18.01
C LEU A 185 11.53 -24.88 -18.07
N VAL A 186 10.90 -25.35 -17.00
CA VAL A 186 9.46 -25.22 -16.75
C VAL A 186 9.30 -24.54 -15.39
N LEU A 187 8.75 -23.34 -15.40
CA LEU A 187 8.38 -22.57 -14.22
C LEU A 187 6.87 -22.65 -14.05
N THR A 188 6.42 -23.14 -12.90
CA THR A 188 4.98 -23.17 -12.55
C THR A 188 4.76 -22.32 -11.32
N THR A 189 3.80 -21.40 -11.39
CA THR A 189 3.37 -20.59 -10.24
C THR A 189 1.94 -20.99 -9.85
N THR A 190 1.75 -21.39 -8.60
CA THR A 190 0.43 -21.74 -8.04
C THR A 190 0.10 -20.79 -6.91
N VAL A 191 -0.98 -20.02 -7.06
CA VAL A 191 -1.47 -19.15 -5.98
C VAL A 191 -2.08 -20.02 -4.88
N THR A 192 -1.56 -19.88 -3.67
CA THR A 192 -2.00 -20.64 -2.49
C THR A 192 -3.06 -19.88 -1.72
N ASP A 193 -2.93 -18.55 -1.62
CA ASP A 193 -3.91 -17.67 -1.02
C ASP A 193 -3.82 -16.23 -1.59
N SER A 194 -4.87 -15.46 -1.41
CA SER A 194 -4.91 -14.03 -1.74
C SER A 194 -5.78 -13.24 -0.78
N GLY A 195 -5.33 -12.04 -0.41
CA GLY A 195 -6.08 -11.07 0.39
C GLY A 195 -6.36 -9.81 -0.43
N VAL A 196 -7.58 -9.29 -0.39
CA VAL A 196 -7.91 -7.98 -0.99
C VAL A 196 -7.66 -6.90 0.05
N GLU A 197 -6.68 -6.06 -0.20
CA GLU A 197 -6.33 -4.91 0.65
C GLU A 197 -7.30 -3.76 0.38
N LEU A 198 -7.58 -3.50 -0.90
CA LEU A 198 -8.45 -2.43 -1.36
C LEU A 198 -9.35 -2.93 -2.49
N LEU A 199 -10.62 -2.56 -2.44
CA LEU A 199 -11.55 -2.67 -3.55
C LEU A 199 -12.35 -1.36 -3.65
N ASP A 200 -12.12 -0.60 -4.71
CA ASP A 200 -12.78 0.66 -4.99
C ASP A 200 -13.29 0.65 -6.43
N GLY A 201 -14.58 0.37 -6.57
CA GLY A 201 -15.21 0.18 -7.87
C GLY A 201 -14.39 -0.79 -8.73
N ASP A 202 -13.89 -0.29 -9.85
CA ASP A 202 -13.16 -1.07 -10.86
C ASP A 202 -11.64 -1.15 -10.61
N ARG A 203 -11.18 -0.83 -9.40
CA ARG A 203 -9.79 -0.95 -8.98
C ARG A 203 -9.68 -1.82 -7.74
N ALA A 204 -8.64 -2.62 -7.67
CA ALA A 204 -8.35 -3.42 -6.50
C ALA A 204 -6.85 -3.52 -6.25
N ARG A 205 -6.47 -3.72 -5.00
CA ARG A 205 -5.11 -4.08 -4.59
C ARG A 205 -5.18 -5.38 -3.81
N LEU A 206 -4.36 -6.35 -4.20
CA LEU A 206 -4.35 -7.68 -3.62
C LEU A 206 -2.95 -8.07 -3.17
N LEU A 207 -2.86 -8.70 -2.00
CA LEU A 207 -1.69 -9.43 -1.55
C LEU A 207 -1.81 -10.88 -2.00
N ILE A 208 -0.79 -11.39 -2.67
CA ILE A 208 -0.76 -12.73 -3.27
C ILE A 208 0.30 -13.57 -2.57
N PHE A 209 -0.09 -14.78 -2.20
CA PHE A 209 0.80 -15.84 -1.75
C PHE A 209 0.81 -16.95 -2.80
N ALA A 210 2.00 -17.35 -3.23
CA ALA A 210 2.15 -18.37 -4.26
C ALA A 210 3.33 -19.30 -3.96
N ASP A 211 3.21 -20.52 -4.44
CA ASP A 211 4.31 -21.48 -4.52
C ASP A 211 4.79 -21.54 -5.96
N GLN A 212 6.11 -21.52 -6.14
CA GLN A 212 6.77 -21.67 -7.43
C GLN A 212 7.56 -22.96 -7.46
N SER A 213 7.40 -23.71 -8.54
CA SER A 213 8.30 -24.81 -8.88
C SER A 213 9.06 -24.48 -10.14
N ASN A 214 10.36 -24.76 -10.11
CA ASN A 214 11.25 -24.56 -11.23
C ASN A 214 11.91 -25.89 -11.57
N THR A 215 11.50 -26.49 -12.69
CA THR A 215 11.98 -27.78 -13.16
C THR A 215 12.87 -27.61 -14.38
N ARG A 216 14.07 -28.16 -14.32
CA ARG A 216 15.03 -28.20 -15.42
C ARG A 216 15.10 -29.63 -15.95
N THR A 217 14.81 -29.84 -17.25
CA THR A 217 14.78 -31.18 -17.87
C THR A 217 15.90 -31.42 -18.90
N GLY A 218 16.94 -30.59 -18.87
CA GLY A 218 18.01 -30.59 -19.87
C GLY A 218 18.98 -31.77 -19.80
N LYS A 219 19.84 -31.79 -18.76
CA LYS A 219 20.89 -32.81 -18.58
C LYS A 219 20.63 -33.74 -17.38
N SER A 220 19.92 -33.22 -16.39
CA SER A 220 19.49 -33.91 -15.18
C SER A 220 18.19 -33.26 -14.75
N ASP A 221 17.19 -34.07 -14.42
CA ASP A 221 15.93 -33.57 -13.91
C ASP A 221 16.14 -33.04 -12.49
N GLU A 222 16.09 -31.72 -12.36
CA GLU A 222 16.23 -31.01 -11.09
C GLU A 222 15.00 -30.14 -10.90
N THR A 223 14.35 -30.22 -9.74
CA THR A 223 13.20 -29.37 -9.39
C THR A 223 13.48 -28.66 -8.08
N THR A 224 13.38 -27.33 -8.11
CA THR A 224 13.49 -26.47 -6.93
C THR A 224 12.12 -25.87 -6.64
N TYR A 225 11.81 -25.70 -5.34
CA TYR A 225 10.59 -25.05 -4.88
C TYR A 225 10.93 -23.77 -4.12
N ALA A 226 10.14 -22.72 -4.32
CA ALA A 226 10.24 -21.46 -3.61
C ALA A 226 8.84 -20.92 -3.30
N ALA A 227 8.71 -20.24 -2.17
CA ALA A 227 7.51 -19.45 -1.88
C ALA A 227 7.70 -18.02 -2.41
N ALA A 228 6.60 -17.39 -2.84
CA ALA A 228 6.56 -16.02 -3.32
C ALA A 228 5.41 -15.26 -2.62
N MET A 229 5.69 -14.01 -2.26
CA MET A 229 4.70 -13.06 -1.75
C MET A 229 4.90 -11.71 -2.43
N PHE A 230 3.83 -11.14 -2.98
CA PHE A 230 3.86 -9.84 -3.65
C PHE A 230 2.47 -9.23 -3.68
N ALA A 231 2.38 -7.92 -3.88
CA ALA A 231 1.12 -7.24 -4.15
C ALA A 231 0.91 -7.03 -5.65
N VAL A 232 -0.35 -6.96 -6.06
CA VAL A 232 -0.77 -6.59 -7.41
C VAL A 232 -1.86 -5.54 -7.34
N ASP A 233 -1.75 -4.55 -8.23
CA ASP A 233 -2.84 -3.62 -8.49
C ASP A 233 -3.61 -4.12 -9.71
N ALA A 234 -4.92 -4.29 -9.57
CA ALA A 234 -5.81 -4.79 -10.60
C ALA A 234 -6.80 -3.72 -11.04
N VAL A 235 -7.15 -3.75 -12.33
CA VAL A 235 -8.19 -2.90 -12.91
C VAL A 235 -9.21 -3.76 -13.64
N ARG A 236 -10.50 -3.43 -13.48
CA ARG A 236 -11.61 -4.09 -14.17
C ARG A 236 -11.92 -3.35 -15.46
N ARG A 237 -12.12 -4.09 -16.54
CA ARG A 237 -12.63 -3.60 -17.83
C ARG A 237 -13.79 -4.49 -18.25
N GLY A 238 -15.01 -3.96 -18.23
CA GLY A 238 -16.21 -4.78 -18.36
C GLY A 238 -16.29 -5.75 -17.17
N ASP A 239 -16.27 -7.05 -17.45
CA ASP A 239 -16.33 -8.12 -16.45
C ASP A 239 -15.00 -8.84 -16.22
N THR A 240 -13.90 -8.28 -16.75
CA THR A 240 -12.57 -8.90 -16.66
C THR A 240 -11.61 -8.03 -15.86
N TRP A 241 -10.99 -8.65 -14.85
CA TRP A 241 -9.91 -8.07 -14.08
C TRP A 241 -8.55 -8.34 -14.74
N ARG A 242 -7.71 -7.32 -14.78
CA ARG A 242 -6.36 -7.38 -15.35
C ARG A 242 -5.36 -6.74 -14.40
N ILE A 243 -4.16 -7.30 -14.34
CA ILE A 243 -3.07 -6.82 -13.49
C ILE A 243 -2.44 -5.61 -14.16
N SER A 244 -2.40 -4.49 -13.44
CA SER A 244 -1.93 -3.18 -13.92
C SER A 244 -0.57 -2.77 -13.36
N ALA A 245 -0.23 -3.26 -12.17
CA ALA A 245 1.09 -3.14 -11.56
C ALA A 245 1.39 -4.35 -10.68
N ILE A 246 2.68 -4.64 -10.52
CA ILE A 246 3.22 -5.67 -9.64
C ILE A 246 4.16 -5.00 -8.65
N ASP A 247 4.05 -5.36 -7.38
CA ASP A 247 4.84 -4.83 -6.28
C ASP A 247 5.43 -5.99 -5.47
N THR A 248 6.73 -6.23 -5.65
CA THR A 248 7.47 -7.29 -4.96
C THR A 248 8.04 -6.83 -3.61
N PHE A 249 7.66 -5.64 -3.12
CA PHE A 249 8.15 -5.03 -1.88
C PHE A 249 9.66 -4.76 -1.84
N THR A 250 10.34 -4.87 -2.97
CA THR A 250 11.77 -4.59 -3.11
C THR A 250 11.94 -3.10 -3.35
N ARG A 251 12.47 -2.40 -2.34
CA ARG A 251 12.80 -0.97 -2.38
C ARG A 251 14.06 -0.70 -3.20
#